data_AF-A0A820CNR0-F1
#
_entry.id   AF-A0A820CNR0-F1
#
_cell.length_a   1.000
_cell.length_b   1.000
_cell.length_c   1.000
_cell.angle_alpha   90.00
_cell.angle_beta   90.00
_cell.angle_gamma   90.00
#
_symmetry.space_group_name_H-M   'P 1'
#
loop_
_entity.id
_entity.type
_entity.pdbx_description
1 polymer ?
#
loop_
_entity_poly.entity_id
_entity_poly.type
_entity_poly.pdbx_seq_one_letter_code
_entity_poly.pdbx_strand_id
1 'polypeptide(L)'
;MNVFLHDLNQAYSTGQLTINDSSLLRYLDYAAIEQEMPMTAASIFWHETLYDCNLDQSLQLPFDRYRLSDEHRSGRGISVSFNFGEDLSRAFLTYSSSNGITPEQLLLASYFAFLFKLTNGESDLCIGMNTDGRYKEELMS
;
A
#
# COMPACT_ATOMS: atom_id res chain seq x y z
N MET A 1 -8.55 -3.32 10.76
CA MET A 1 -8.56 -4.47 11.70
C MET A 1 -8.35 -4.03 13.16
N ASN A 2 -7.45 -3.08 13.44
CA ASN A 2 -7.16 -2.63 14.81
C ASN A 2 -8.39 -2.14 15.59
N VAL A 3 -9.28 -1.35 14.98
CA VAL A 3 -10.53 -0.87 15.60
C VAL A 3 -11.39 -2.03 16.11
N PHE A 4 -11.66 -3.01 15.24
CA PHE A 4 -12.43 -4.19 15.61
C PHE A 4 -11.81 -4.98 16.78
N LEU A 5 -10.49 -5.17 16.78
CA LEU A 5 -9.81 -5.90 17.85
C LEU A 5 -9.84 -5.12 19.17
N HIS A 6 -9.71 -3.79 19.11
CA HIS A 6 -9.84 -2.92 20.27
C HIS A 6 -11.25 -3.01 20.87
N ASP A 7 -12.29 -2.84 20.04
CA ASP A 7 -13.69 -2.85 20.48
C ASP A 7 -14.10 -4.23 21.01
N LEU A 8 -13.63 -5.30 20.37
CA LEU A 8 -13.86 -6.67 20.83
C LEU A 8 -13.24 -6.90 22.21
N ASN A 9 -12.00 -6.45 22.43
CA ASN A 9 -11.31 -6.59 23.71
C ASN A 9 -12.00 -5.76 24.81
N GLN A 10 -12.41 -4.54 24.49
CA GLN A 10 -13.17 -3.69 25.40
C GLN A 10 -14.52 -4.31 25.77
N ALA A 11 -15.26 -4.84 24.79
CA ALA A 11 -16.53 -5.51 25.04
C ALA A 11 -16.36 -6.79 25.87
N TYR A 12 -15.31 -7.56 25.62
CA TYR A 12 -15.01 -8.78 26.36
C TYR A 12 -14.64 -8.51 27.82
N SER A 13 -13.84 -7.47 28.07
CA SER A 13 -13.36 -7.12 29.42
C SER A 13 -14.42 -6.42 30.28
N THR A 14 -15.31 -5.61 29.67
CA THR A 14 -16.33 -4.84 30.39
C THR A 14 -17.71 -5.51 30.40
N GLY A 15 -17.93 -6.52 29.55
CA GLY A 15 -19.23 -7.15 29.33
C GLY A 15 -20.25 -6.24 28.64
N GLN A 16 -19.82 -5.08 28.14
CA GLN A 16 -20.66 -4.11 27.45
C GLN A 16 -20.12 -3.83 26.04
N LEU A 17 -20.97 -4.02 25.04
CA LEU A 17 -20.74 -3.48 23.71
C LEU A 17 -20.93 -1.97 23.77
N THR A 18 -19.85 -1.24 24.03
CA THR A 18 -19.81 0.20 23.79
C THR A 18 -19.67 0.41 22.29
N ILE A 19 -20.77 0.26 21.55
CA ILE A 19 -20.87 0.79 20.18
C ILE A 19 -21.00 2.30 20.35
N ASN A 20 -19.88 2.95 20.67
CA ASN A 20 -19.88 4.38 20.86
C ASN A 20 -20.05 5.05 19.50
N ASP A 21 -21.22 5.64 19.39
CA ASP A 21 -21.54 6.86 18.67
C ASP A 21 -22.32 6.71 17.36
N SER A 22 -23.58 7.15 17.41
CA SER A 22 -24.45 7.37 16.25
C SER A 22 -23.90 8.43 15.29
N SER A 23 -22.82 9.13 15.67
CA SER A 23 -22.08 10.12 14.89
C SER A 23 -20.98 9.51 14.02
N LEU A 24 -20.62 8.22 14.20
CA LEU A 24 -19.61 7.58 13.36
C LEU A 24 -20.14 7.37 11.94
N LEU A 25 -19.44 7.95 10.97
CA LEU A 25 -19.68 7.76 9.54
C LEU A 25 -19.68 6.26 9.24
N ARG A 26 -20.82 5.72 8.78
CA ARG A 26 -20.88 4.31 8.41
C ARG A 26 -20.19 4.13 7.06
N TYR A 27 -19.74 2.91 6.79
CA TYR A 27 -19.15 2.60 5.49
C TYR A 27 -20.10 2.93 4.32
N LEU A 28 -21.41 2.79 4.51
CA LEU A 28 -22.40 3.17 3.50
C LEU A 28 -22.37 4.68 3.18
N ASP A 29 -22.23 5.52 4.21
CA ASP A 29 -22.15 6.97 4.06
C ASP A 29 -20.83 7.37 3.39
N TYR A 30 -19.73 6.71 3.76
CA TYR A 30 -18.44 6.87 3.09
C TYR A 30 -18.52 6.57 1.59
N ALA A 31 -19.12 5.44 1.21
CA ALA A 31 -19.23 5.04 -0.20
C ALA A 31 -20.08 6.02 -1.02
N ALA A 32 -21.16 6.56 -0.44
CA ALA A 32 -21.98 7.58 -1.09
C ALA A 32 -21.18 8.88 -1.30
N ILE A 33 -20.42 9.32 -0.29
CA ILE A 33 -19.56 10.50 -0.40
C ILE A 33 -18.48 10.29 -1.47
N GLU A 34 -17.82 9.13 -1.48
CA GLU A 34 -16.77 8.80 -2.44
C GLU A 34 -17.29 8.80 -3.89
N GLN A 35 -18.51 8.30 -4.10
CA GLN A 35 -19.16 8.30 -5.41
C GLN A 35 -19.44 9.72 -5.93
N GLU A 36 -19.72 10.67 -5.04
CA GLU A 36 -19.96 12.07 -5.39
C GLU A 36 -18.67 12.89 -5.54
N MET A 37 -17.50 12.32 -5.23
CA MET A 37 -16.25 13.08 -5.28
C MET A 37 -15.85 13.46 -6.71
N PRO A 38 -15.43 14.71 -6.94
CA PRO A 38 -14.95 15.14 -8.24
C PRO A 38 -13.58 14.49 -8.53
N MET A 39 -13.58 13.47 -9.39
CA MET A 39 -12.37 12.73 -9.78
C MET A 39 -11.72 13.22 -11.07
N THR A 40 -12.25 14.26 -11.72
CA THR A 40 -11.76 14.72 -13.04
C THR A 40 -10.28 15.09 -13.04
N ALA A 41 -9.83 15.86 -12.04
CA ALA A 41 -8.43 16.27 -11.95
C ALA A 41 -7.49 15.07 -11.70
N ALA A 42 -7.89 14.15 -10.81
CA ALA A 42 -7.14 12.93 -10.54
C ALA A 42 -7.07 12.02 -11.78
N SER A 43 -8.18 11.89 -12.51
CA SER A 43 -8.25 11.11 -13.75
C SER A 43 -7.32 11.66 -14.83
N ILE A 44 -7.31 12.99 -15.05
CA ILE A 44 -6.40 13.64 -15.98
C ILE A 44 -4.94 13.42 -15.55
N PHE A 45 -4.64 13.66 -14.27
CA PHE A 45 -3.30 13.48 -13.73
C PHE A 45 -2.76 12.06 -13.95
N TRP A 46 -3.56 11.03 -13.63
CA TRP A 46 -3.14 9.64 -13.80
C TRP A 46 -3.06 9.23 -15.27
N HIS A 47 -3.95 9.74 -16.11
CA HIS A 47 -3.88 9.50 -17.54
C HIS A 47 -2.58 10.07 -18.13
N GLU A 48 -2.21 11.30 -17.78
CA GLU A 48 -0.97 11.93 -18.24
C GLU A 48 0.27 11.26 -17.65
N THR A 49 0.27 10.94 -16.36
CA THR A 49 1.40 10.33 -15.66
C THR A 49 1.73 8.93 -16.19
N LEU A 50 0.71 8.17 -16.57
CA LEU A 50 0.85 6.79 -17.04
C LEU A 50 0.79 6.65 -18.56
N TYR A 51 0.68 7.76 -19.30
CA TYR A 51 0.47 7.74 -20.76
C TYR A 51 1.57 6.97 -21.50
N ASP A 52 2.82 7.21 -21.12
CA ASP A 52 4.00 6.58 -21.71
C ASP A 52 4.42 5.29 -20.99
N CYS A 53 3.76 4.95 -19.87
CA CYS A 53 4.06 3.72 -19.15
C CYS A 53 3.47 2.51 -19.90
N ASN A 54 4.34 1.57 -20.29
CA ASN A 54 3.90 0.33 -20.94
C ASN A 54 3.34 -0.68 -19.91
N LEU A 55 2.12 -0.42 -19.42
CA LEU A 55 1.45 -1.25 -18.40
C LEU A 55 1.10 -2.66 -18.89
N ASP A 56 0.97 -2.86 -20.21
CA ASP A 56 0.68 -4.15 -20.82
C ASP A 56 1.91 -5.07 -20.86
N GLN A 57 3.11 -4.50 -20.77
CA GLN A 57 4.35 -5.26 -20.74
C GLN A 57 4.68 -5.70 -19.32
N SER A 58 4.56 -7.00 -19.06
CA SER A 58 4.97 -7.56 -17.77
C SER A 58 6.48 -7.43 -17.57
N LEU A 59 6.87 -6.94 -16.38
CA LEU A 59 8.26 -6.86 -15.96
C LEU A 59 8.95 -8.23 -16.05
N GLN A 60 10.10 -8.28 -16.73
CA GLN A 60 10.86 -9.51 -16.95
C GLN A 60 11.72 -9.82 -15.73
N LEU A 61 11.12 -10.51 -14.76
CA LEU A 61 11.82 -11.02 -13.59
C LEU A 61 12.35 -12.43 -13.83
N PRO A 62 13.43 -12.85 -13.16
CA PRO A 62 13.86 -14.25 -13.20
C PRO A 62 12.79 -15.13 -12.57
N PHE A 63 12.20 -16.04 -13.35
CA PHE A 63 11.20 -16.99 -12.88
C PHE A 63 11.78 -18.40 -12.80
N ASP A 64 11.51 -19.09 -11.70
CA ASP A 64 11.85 -20.52 -11.54
C ASP A 64 10.94 -21.44 -12.38
N ARG A 65 9.81 -20.91 -12.86
CA ARG A 65 8.77 -21.66 -13.58
C ARG A 65 8.17 -20.79 -14.69
N TYR A 66 7.64 -21.44 -15.72
CA TYR A 66 6.93 -20.73 -16.79
C TYR A 66 5.74 -19.95 -16.23
N ARG A 67 5.64 -18.67 -16.62
CA ARG A 67 4.55 -17.78 -16.23
C ARG A 67 3.26 -18.24 -16.91
N LEU A 68 2.23 -18.56 -16.12
CA LEU A 68 0.90 -18.88 -16.65
C LEU A 68 0.26 -17.62 -17.26
N SER A 69 -0.59 -17.79 -18.28
CA SER A 69 -1.40 -16.68 -18.80
C SER A 69 -2.40 -16.18 -17.75
N ASP A 70 -2.89 -14.96 -17.90
CA ASP A 70 -3.77 -14.32 -16.90
C ASP A 70 -5.04 -15.11 -16.61
N GLU A 71 -5.60 -15.79 -17.61
CA GLU A 71 -6.76 -16.67 -17.49
C GLU A 71 -6.52 -17.90 -16.60
N HIS A 72 -5.26 -18.29 -16.39
CA HIS A 72 -4.85 -19.47 -15.63
C HIS A 72 -4.18 -19.14 -14.29
N ARG A 73 -4.34 -17.92 -13.78
CA ARG A 73 -3.78 -17.52 -12.47
C ARG A 73 -4.40 -18.33 -11.34
N SER A 74 -3.59 -19.16 -10.70
CA SER A 74 -4.03 -20.06 -9.62
C SER A 74 -4.39 -19.39 -8.29
N GLY A 75 -4.09 -18.10 -8.11
CA GLY A 75 -4.27 -17.38 -6.84
C GLY A 75 -3.34 -17.82 -5.69
N ARG A 76 -2.49 -18.82 -5.88
CA ARG A 76 -1.55 -19.30 -4.84
C ARG A 76 -0.38 -18.33 -4.67
N GLY A 77 -0.03 -18.05 -3.42
CA GLY A 77 1.13 -17.25 -3.03
C GLY A 77 1.75 -17.77 -1.74
N ILE A 78 2.99 -17.34 -1.49
CA ILE A 78 3.71 -17.56 -0.24
C ILE A 78 4.24 -16.22 0.26
N SER A 79 4.28 -16.03 1.58
CA SER A 79 4.91 -14.88 2.20
C SER A 79 6.24 -15.29 2.82
N VAL A 80 7.29 -14.52 2.56
CA VAL A 80 8.61 -14.71 3.17
C VAL A 80 8.88 -13.51 4.07
N SER A 81 9.06 -13.78 5.36
CA SER A 81 9.37 -12.75 6.37
C SER A 81 10.88 -12.71 6.62
N PHE A 82 11.43 -11.51 6.69
CA PHE A 82 12.82 -11.27 7.04
C PHE A 82 12.94 -9.99 7.87
N ASN A 83 14.03 -9.85 8.62
CA ASN A 83 14.32 -8.70 9.48
C ASN A 83 15.67 -8.11 9.13
N PHE A 84 15.78 -6.77 9.13
CA PHE A 84 17.02 -6.06 8.80
C PHE A 84 18.05 -6.03 9.94
N GLY A 85 17.67 -6.43 11.15
CA GLY A 85 18.52 -6.31 12.35
C GLY A 85 18.56 -4.88 12.88
N GLU A 86 18.91 -4.72 14.15
CA GLU A 86 18.79 -3.44 14.86
C GLU A 86 19.68 -2.34 14.26
N ASP A 87 20.93 -2.67 13.93
CA ASP A 87 21.90 -1.69 13.44
C ASP A 87 21.49 -1.10 12.09
N LEU A 88 21.06 -1.94 11.14
CA LEU A 88 20.60 -1.49 9.83
C LEU A 88 19.29 -0.72 9.94
N SER A 89 18.34 -1.19 10.75
CA SER A 89 17.09 -0.46 11.01
C SER A 89 17.35 0.92 11.58
N ARG A 90 18.29 1.05 12.53
CA ARG A 90 18.66 2.35 13.10
C ARG A 90 19.32 3.25 12.07
N ALA A 91 20.31 2.74 11.33
CA ALA A 91 20.99 3.50 10.28
C ALA A 91 20.01 3.99 9.20
N PHE A 92 19.06 3.14 8.82
CA PHE A 92 18.01 3.46 7.85
C PHE A 92 17.11 4.61 8.32
N LEU A 93 16.62 4.55 9.56
CA LEU A 93 15.79 5.61 10.15
C LEU A 93 16.57 6.92 10.34
N THR A 94 17.84 6.85 10.75
CA THR A 94 18.70 8.03 10.84
C THR A 94 18.92 8.65 9.47
N TYR A 95 19.18 7.85 8.43
CA TYR A 95 19.37 8.34 7.07
C TYR A 95 18.11 9.00 6.51
N SER A 96 16.93 8.40 6.70
CA SER A 96 15.68 8.99 6.21
C SER A 96 15.43 10.35 6.89
N SER A 97 15.62 10.39 8.21
CA SER A 97 15.45 11.62 8.99
C SER A 97 16.45 12.72 8.60
N SER A 98 17.73 12.39 8.42
CA SER A 98 18.75 13.38 8.06
C SER A 98 18.57 13.97 6.66
N ASN A 99 17.90 13.24 5.77
CA ASN A 99 17.61 13.68 4.41
C ASN A 99 16.20 14.25 4.23
N GLY A 100 15.41 14.35 5.31
CA GLY A 100 14.05 14.91 5.26
C GLY A 100 13.05 14.06 4.46
N ILE A 101 13.29 12.76 4.33
CA ILE A 101 12.41 11.81 3.63
C ILE A 101 11.79 10.82 4.62
N THR A 102 10.65 10.24 4.26
CA THR A 102 10.03 9.19 5.07
C THR A 102 10.79 7.86 4.93
N PRO A 103 10.76 6.99 5.96
CA PRO A 103 11.32 5.64 5.84
C PRO A 103 10.69 4.84 4.67
N GLU A 104 9.40 5.05 4.40
CA GLU A 104 8.69 4.46 3.27
C GLU A 104 9.28 4.89 1.91
N GLN A 105 9.53 6.20 1.72
CA GLN A 105 10.17 6.72 0.51
C GLN A 105 11.56 6.12 0.29
N LEU A 106 12.36 6.03 1.35
CA LEU A 106 13.69 5.41 1.28
C LEU A 106 13.60 3.92 0.94
N LEU A 107 12.61 3.22 1.49
CA LEU A 107 12.42 1.79 1.22
C LEU A 107 11.97 1.55 -0.21
N LEU A 108 11.03 2.37 -0.69
CA LEU A 108 10.56 2.35 -2.06
C LEU A 108 11.70 2.63 -3.04
N ALA A 109 12.53 3.65 -2.79
CA ALA A 109 13.71 3.94 -3.60
C ALA A 109 14.72 2.77 -3.60
N SER A 110 14.93 2.14 -2.44
CA SER A 110 15.78 0.94 -2.33
C SER A 110 15.20 -0.24 -3.12
N TYR A 111 13.88 -0.38 -3.15
CA TYR A 111 13.19 -1.41 -3.93
C TYR A 111 13.26 -1.15 -5.45
N PHE A 112 13.15 0.11 -5.89
CA PHE A 112 13.43 0.50 -7.29
C PHE A 112 14.86 0.10 -7.69
N ALA A 113 15.85 0.44 -6.87
CA ALA A 113 17.25 0.09 -7.14
C ALA A 113 17.49 -1.43 -7.15
N PHE A 114 16.77 -2.18 -6.31
CA PHE A 114 16.79 -3.64 -6.31
C PHE A 114 16.22 -4.21 -7.61
N LEU A 115 15.04 -3.77 -8.03
CA LEU A 115 14.40 -4.22 -9.27
C LEU A 115 15.25 -3.86 -10.49
N PHE A 116 15.77 -2.63 -10.57
CA PHE A 116 16.68 -2.19 -11.64
C PHE A 116 17.88 -3.14 -11.80
N LYS A 117 18.50 -3.57 -10.70
CA LYS A 117 19.61 -4.53 -10.74
C LYS A 117 19.14 -5.93 -11.15
N LEU A 118 17.95 -6.33 -10.72
CA LEU A 118 17.41 -7.66 -10.98
C LEU A 118 16.97 -7.84 -12.45
N THR A 119 16.52 -6.75 -13.09
CA THR A 119 16.07 -6.72 -14.50
C THR A 119 17.19 -6.35 -15.47
N ASN A 120 18.46 -6.36 -15.02
CA ASN A 120 19.63 -6.00 -15.81
C ASN A 120 19.56 -4.57 -16.41
N GLY A 121 19.00 -3.62 -15.67
CA GLY A 121 19.04 -2.19 -16.00
C GLY A 121 17.76 -1.60 -16.57
N GLU A 122 16.61 -2.26 -16.41
CA GLU A 122 15.32 -1.68 -16.78
C GLU A 122 14.99 -0.48 -15.87
N SER A 123 14.93 0.71 -16.46
CA SER A 123 14.75 1.97 -15.74
C SER A 123 13.30 2.47 -15.70
N ASP A 124 12.44 1.93 -16.58
CA ASP A 124 11.02 2.26 -16.61
C ASP A 124 10.24 1.25 -15.77
N LEU A 125 10.10 1.55 -14.48
CA LEU A 125 9.50 0.66 -13.49
C LEU A 125 8.22 1.29 -12.93
N CYS A 126 7.10 0.58 -13.08
CA CYS A 126 5.84 0.97 -12.44
C CYS A 126 5.60 0.11 -11.19
N ILE A 127 5.59 0.74 -10.02
CA ILE A 127 5.40 0.06 -8.72
C ILE A 127 4.15 0.62 -8.05
N GLY A 128 3.16 -0.25 -7.82
CA GLY A 128 1.97 0.09 -7.05
C GLY A 128 2.27 0.13 -5.55
N MET A 129 1.75 1.15 -4.87
CA MET A 129 1.83 1.29 -3.42
C MET A 129 0.42 1.51 -2.88
N ASN A 130 0.09 0.84 -1.78
CA ASN A 130 -1.21 1.01 -1.13
C ASN A 130 -1.16 2.20 -0.17
N THR A 131 -2.13 3.08 -0.30
CA THR A 131 -2.38 4.15 0.68
C THR A 131 -3.55 3.76 1.59
N ASP A 132 -3.54 4.20 2.84
CA ASP A 132 -4.58 3.85 3.83
C ASP A 132 -5.99 4.35 3.44
N GLY A 133 -6.10 5.33 2.53
CA GLY A 133 -7.38 5.80 1.99
C GLY A 133 -8.24 6.59 2.99
N ARG A 134 -7.76 6.78 4.22
CA ARG A 134 -8.42 7.55 5.28
C ARG A 134 -8.02 9.02 5.20
N TYR A 135 -8.56 9.75 4.23
CA TYR A 135 -8.22 11.16 4.01
C TYR A 135 -9.03 12.15 4.87
N LYS A 136 -10.04 11.67 5.62
CA LYS A 136 -10.79 12.47 6.60
C LYS A 136 -10.48 12.01 8.02
N GLU A 137 -10.41 12.95 8.94
CA GLU A 137 -10.15 12.72 10.37
C GLU A 137 -11.18 11.75 11.00
N GLU A 138 -12.43 11.80 10.54
CA GLU A 138 -13.51 10.89 10.94
C GLU A 138 -13.23 9.41 10.58
N LEU A 139 -12.38 9.15 9.59
CA LEU A 139 -11.98 7.82 9.15
C LEU A 139 -10.72 7.30 9.86
N MET A 140 -10.01 8.18 10.59
CA MET A 140 -8.75 7.85 11.26
C MET A 140 -8.92 7.16 12.61
N SER A 141 -10.16 6.92 13.06
CA SER A 141 -10.46 6.17 14.28
C SER A 141 -10.07 4.68 14.22
#